data_AF-A0A958YWQ8-F1
#
_entry.id   AF-A0A958YWQ8-F1
#
_cell.length_a   1.000
_cell.length_b   1.000
_cell.length_c   1.000
_cell.angle_alpha   90.00
_cell.angle_beta   90.00
_cell.angle_gamma   90.00
#
_symmetry.space_group_name_H-M   'P 1'
#
loop_
_entity.id
_entity.type
_entity.pdbx_description
1 polymer ?
#
loop_
_entity_poly.entity_id
_entity_poly.type
_entity_poly.pdbx_seq_one_letter_code
_entity_poly.pdbx_strand_id
1 'polypeptide(L)'
;MSFINSVLKVFVGDKSKQDVKAITPILNKIKTFEAAIGALSHDELRAKTAQFKTLIAEAIKPINDQIDGLLVEAENTEDIDRREDIYQAIDKLKDDAYKITEDVLNNILPEAFAVIKETAKRFKDNTTLTVTASAFDRELSGNNDYVTLDDDKAIWSNSWDAAGKAITWDMVHYDVQLIGGIALHQGKIAEMQTGEGKTLVATLPMYLNALSGNGVHLVTVNDYLAKRDSAWMAPIFQFHGLTVDCIDHHQPNSEARKKAYNADITYGTNNEFGFDYLRDNMAHSPNDLVQRPHHYAIVDEVDSVLVDDARTPLIISGPIP
;
A
#
# COMPACT_ATOMS: atom_id res chain seq x y z
N MET A 1 3.31 -36.78 -21.88
CA MET A 1 3.40 -35.37 -21.45
C MET A 1 4.74 -34.99 -20.78
N SER A 2 5.48 -35.91 -20.15
CA SER A 2 6.76 -35.57 -19.46
C SER A 2 7.91 -35.18 -20.41
N PHE A 3 8.10 -35.88 -21.53
CA PHE A 3 9.22 -35.63 -22.46
C PHE A 3 9.07 -34.31 -23.22
N ILE A 4 7.87 -33.98 -23.69
CA ILE A 4 7.58 -32.71 -24.39
C ILE A 4 7.77 -31.52 -23.43
N ASN A 5 7.35 -31.64 -22.17
CA ASN A 5 7.57 -30.60 -21.16
C ASN A 5 9.05 -30.43 -20.78
N SER A 6 9.85 -31.50 -20.74
CA SER A 6 11.29 -31.37 -20.48
C SER A 6 12.04 -30.75 -21.65
N VAL A 7 11.68 -31.12 -22.89
CA VAL A 7 12.25 -30.52 -24.11
C VAL A 7 11.82 -29.05 -24.24
N LEU A 8 10.55 -28.70 -24.03
CA LEU A 8 10.09 -27.30 -24.00
C LEU A 8 10.77 -26.48 -22.89
N LYS A 9 10.97 -27.03 -21.68
CA LYS A 9 11.72 -26.34 -20.61
C LYS A 9 13.19 -26.11 -20.96
N VAL A 10 13.79 -27.00 -21.77
CA VAL A 10 15.17 -26.84 -22.26
C VAL A 10 15.25 -25.79 -23.39
N PHE A 11 14.24 -25.70 -24.25
CA PHE A 11 14.22 -24.76 -25.38
C PHE A 11 13.68 -23.36 -25.05
N VAL A 12 12.71 -23.25 -24.14
CA VAL A 12 12.06 -21.98 -23.72
C VAL A 12 12.65 -21.44 -22.42
N GLY A 13 13.37 -22.29 -21.66
CA GLY A 13 13.77 -21.99 -20.30
C GLY A 13 12.58 -22.09 -19.33
N ASP A 14 12.89 -22.20 -18.04
CA ASP A 14 11.90 -22.13 -16.98
C ASP A 14 11.60 -20.65 -16.69
N LYS A 15 10.46 -20.14 -17.16
CA LYS A 15 10.05 -18.73 -17.02
C LYS A 15 10.13 -18.25 -15.57
N SER A 16 9.72 -19.09 -14.62
CA SER A 16 9.84 -18.79 -13.18
C SER A 16 11.29 -18.58 -12.77
N LYS A 17 12.22 -19.45 -13.22
CA LYS A 17 13.66 -19.27 -12.94
C LYS A 17 14.22 -18.01 -13.59
N GLN A 18 13.77 -17.65 -14.79
CA GLN A 18 14.18 -16.41 -15.45
C GLN A 18 13.69 -15.17 -14.69
N ASP A 19 12.45 -15.18 -14.22
CA ASP A 19 11.87 -14.08 -13.44
C ASP A 19 12.54 -13.92 -12.08
N VAL A 20 12.80 -15.03 -11.37
CA VAL A 20 13.59 -15.01 -10.13
C VAL A 20 15.01 -14.49 -10.38
N LYS A 21 15.63 -14.90 -11.49
CA LYS A 21 16.96 -14.39 -11.88
C LYS A 21 16.96 -12.89 -12.15
N ALA A 22 15.88 -12.35 -12.74
CA ALA A 22 15.73 -10.92 -12.97
C ALA A 22 15.52 -10.13 -11.66
N ILE A 23 14.90 -10.73 -10.65
CA ILE A 23 14.67 -10.12 -9.32
C ILE A 23 15.89 -10.25 -8.39
N THR A 24 16.71 -11.28 -8.58
CA THR A 24 17.88 -11.59 -7.73
C THR A 24 18.81 -10.38 -7.49
N PRO A 25 19.14 -9.53 -8.48
CA PRO A 25 19.94 -8.33 -8.24
C PRO A 25 19.30 -7.35 -7.25
N ILE A 26 17.97 -7.20 -7.29
CA ILE A 26 17.20 -6.35 -6.37
C ILE A 26 17.23 -6.94 -4.96
N LEU A 27 17.01 -8.26 -4.83
CA LEU A 27 17.13 -8.98 -3.55
C LEU A 27 18.53 -8.79 -2.94
N ASN A 28 19.58 -8.95 -3.74
CA ASN A 28 20.95 -8.76 -3.25
C ASN A 28 21.17 -7.31 -2.82
N LYS A 29 20.61 -6.33 -3.54
CA LYS A 29 20.66 -4.91 -3.14
C LYS A 29 19.93 -4.66 -1.82
N ILE A 30 18.76 -5.26 -1.57
CA ILE A 30 18.08 -5.18 -0.25
C ILE A 30 19.05 -5.62 0.86
N LYS A 31 19.71 -6.77 0.67
CA LYS A 31 20.65 -7.32 1.66
C LYS A 31 21.83 -6.39 1.96
N THR A 32 22.28 -5.59 0.99
CA THR A 32 23.35 -4.61 1.24
C THR A 32 22.95 -3.52 2.24
N PHE A 33 21.66 -3.25 2.42
CA PHE A 33 21.16 -2.27 3.38
C PHE A 33 20.98 -2.82 4.79
N GLU A 34 20.88 -4.14 4.99
CA GLU A 34 20.52 -4.76 6.28
C GLU A 34 21.44 -4.32 7.43
N ALA A 35 22.76 -4.27 7.21
CA ALA A 35 23.71 -3.85 8.25
C ALA A 35 23.54 -2.38 8.63
N ALA A 36 23.34 -1.50 7.64
CA ALA A 36 23.19 -0.06 7.87
C ALA A 36 21.84 0.26 8.54
N ILE A 37 20.76 -0.38 8.10
CA ILE A 37 19.42 -0.23 8.66
C ILE A 37 19.35 -0.83 10.09
N GLY A 38 19.99 -1.97 10.32
CA GLY A 38 20.05 -2.60 11.64
C GLY A 38 20.81 -1.77 12.68
N ALA A 39 21.70 -0.88 12.25
CA ALA A 39 22.44 0.03 13.14
C ALA A 39 21.65 1.29 13.56
N LEU A 40 20.51 1.58 12.92
CA LEU A 40 19.69 2.74 13.23
C LEU A 40 19.00 2.59 14.59
N SER A 41 18.81 3.67 15.33
CA SER A 41 17.86 3.71 16.44
C SER A 41 16.41 3.51 15.96
N HIS A 42 15.46 3.32 16.89
CA HIS A 42 14.04 3.22 16.53
C HIS A 42 13.53 4.51 15.87
N ASP A 43 13.94 5.67 16.40
CA ASP A 43 13.58 6.98 15.84
C ASP A 43 14.16 7.19 14.44
N GLU A 44 15.43 6.83 14.22
CA GLU A 44 16.05 6.92 12.89
C GLU A 44 15.44 5.95 11.88
N LEU A 45 15.05 4.75 12.32
CA LEU A 45 14.39 3.76 11.47
C LEU A 45 13.07 4.29 10.93
N ARG A 46 12.20 4.84 11.78
CA ARG A 46 10.92 5.40 11.32
C ARG A 46 11.06 6.75 10.60
N ALA A 47 12.11 7.51 10.89
CA ALA A 47 12.42 8.75 10.15
C ALA A 47 12.76 8.49 8.66
N LYS A 48 13.11 7.25 8.28
CA LYS A 48 13.28 6.85 6.87
C LYS A 48 12.03 7.12 6.04
N THR A 49 10.85 6.93 6.59
CA THR A 49 9.58 7.20 5.88
C THR A 49 9.48 8.65 5.44
N ALA A 50 9.83 9.60 6.32
CA ALA A 50 9.84 11.02 5.97
C ALA A 50 10.89 11.32 4.88
N GLN A 51 12.09 10.72 4.98
CA GLN A 51 13.14 10.87 3.98
C GLN A 51 12.68 10.37 2.60
N PHE A 52 12.04 9.21 2.53
CA PHE A 52 11.52 8.67 1.27
C PHE A 52 10.40 9.53 0.69
N LYS A 53 9.46 10.00 1.51
CA LYS A 53 8.39 10.93 1.08
C LYS A 53 8.99 12.22 0.53
N THR A 54 10.05 12.77 1.15
CA THR A 54 10.77 13.94 0.64
C THR A 54 11.42 13.67 -0.73
N LEU A 55 12.09 12.54 -0.92
CA LEU A 55 12.69 12.18 -2.21
C LEU A 55 11.66 12.14 -3.34
N ILE A 56 10.49 11.56 -3.08
CA ILE A 56 9.38 11.52 -4.05
C ILE A 56 8.88 12.94 -4.33
N ALA A 57 8.58 13.72 -3.28
CA ALA A 57 8.07 15.07 -3.40
C ALA A 57 9.02 16.00 -4.18
N GLU A 58 10.32 15.92 -3.91
CA GLU A 58 11.34 16.69 -4.63
C GLU A 58 11.43 16.31 -6.11
N ALA A 59 11.32 15.01 -6.42
CA ALA A 59 11.39 14.54 -7.79
C ALA A 59 10.21 15.01 -8.66
N ILE A 60 9.00 15.07 -8.09
CA ILE A 60 7.79 15.50 -8.82
C ILE A 60 7.50 17.00 -8.70
N LYS A 61 8.21 17.72 -7.82
CA LYS A 61 7.99 19.15 -7.59
C LYS A 61 7.97 19.99 -8.88
N PRO A 62 8.91 19.83 -9.84
CA PRO A 62 8.88 20.63 -11.07
C PRO A 62 7.64 20.41 -11.94
N ILE A 63 7.03 19.22 -11.86
CA ILE A 63 5.80 18.90 -12.58
C ILE A 63 4.60 19.44 -11.81
N ASN A 64 4.56 19.27 -10.49
CA ASN A 64 3.48 19.82 -9.67
C ASN A 64 3.41 21.35 -9.75
N ASP A 65 4.56 22.04 -9.74
CA ASP A 65 4.60 23.50 -9.92
C ASP A 65 4.00 23.92 -11.28
N GLN A 66 4.18 23.11 -12.34
CA GLN A 66 3.57 23.36 -13.66
C GLN A 66 2.05 23.10 -13.65
N ILE A 67 1.62 22.01 -12.99
CA ILE A 67 0.19 21.69 -12.82
C ILE A 67 -0.51 22.82 -12.07
N ASP A 68 0.06 23.29 -10.96
CA ASP A 68 -0.49 24.37 -10.15
C ASP A 68 -0.62 25.66 -10.95
N GLY A 69 0.40 26.00 -11.75
CA GLY A 69 0.36 27.15 -12.66
C GLY A 69 -0.75 27.04 -13.71
N LEU A 70 -0.92 25.84 -14.29
CA LEU A 70 -1.98 25.56 -15.27
C LEU A 70 -3.37 25.58 -14.64
N LEU A 71 -3.54 25.10 -13.41
CA LEU A 71 -4.82 25.18 -12.70
C LEU A 71 -5.25 26.63 -12.45
N VAL A 72 -4.30 27.49 -12.03
CA VAL A 72 -4.56 28.93 -11.89
C VAL A 72 -4.93 29.54 -13.24
N GLU A 73 -4.30 29.15 -14.34
CA GLU A 73 -4.67 29.60 -15.68
C GLU A 73 -6.10 29.15 -16.06
N ALA A 74 -6.45 27.89 -15.78
CA ALA A 74 -7.76 27.31 -16.07
C ALA A 74 -8.91 27.99 -15.32
N GLU A 75 -8.66 28.44 -14.09
CA GLU A 75 -9.66 29.17 -13.28
C GLU A 75 -9.89 30.60 -13.77
N ASN A 76 -8.86 31.23 -14.35
CA ASN A 76 -8.92 32.63 -14.80
C ASN A 76 -9.29 32.80 -16.28
N THR A 77 -9.35 31.72 -17.06
CA THR A 77 -9.75 31.78 -18.46
C THR A 77 -11.28 31.65 -18.62
N GLU A 78 -11.87 32.59 -19.36
CA GLU A 78 -13.27 32.50 -19.80
C GLU A 78 -13.41 31.68 -21.11
N ASP A 79 -12.30 31.47 -21.82
CA ASP A 79 -12.24 30.67 -23.04
C ASP A 79 -12.32 29.18 -22.69
N ILE A 80 -13.42 28.56 -23.12
CA ILE A 80 -13.74 27.16 -22.87
C ILE A 80 -12.76 26.23 -23.60
N ASP A 81 -12.41 26.55 -24.84
CA ASP A 81 -11.52 25.72 -25.65
C ASP A 81 -10.10 25.75 -25.06
N ARG A 82 -9.64 26.94 -24.64
CA ARG A 82 -8.37 27.08 -23.92
C ARG A 82 -8.38 26.31 -22.61
N ARG A 83 -9.48 26.34 -21.86
CA ARG A 83 -9.61 25.61 -20.60
C ARG A 83 -9.51 24.10 -20.82
N GLU A 84 -10.14 23.59 -21.87
CA GLU A 84 -10.02 22.18 -22.25
C GLU A 84 -8.57 21.79 -22.57
N ASP A 85 -7.87 22.59 -23.38
CA ASP A 85 -6.45 22.36 -23.70
C ASP A 85 -5.58 22.33 -22.45
N ILE A 86 -5.84 23.19 -21.48
CA ILE A 86 -5.13 23.24 -20.21
C ILE A 86 -5.34 21.94 -19.42
N TYR A 87 -6.58 21.47 -19.29
CA TYR A 87 -6.87 20.22 -18.58
C TYR A 87 -6.21 19.01 -19.27
N GLN A 88 -6.20 18.96 -20.61
CA GLN A 88 -5.46 17.93 -21.34
C GLN A 88 -3.96 17.97 -21.09
N ALA A 89 -3.37 19.16 -20.92
CA ALA A 89 -1.96 19.31 -20.56
C ALA A 89 -1.69 18.87 -19.12
N ILE A 90 -2.58 19.20 -18.17
CA ILE A 90 -2.52 18.74 -16.79
C ILE A 90 -2.54 17.22 -16.71
N ASP A 91 -3.40 16.55 -17.48
CA ASP A 91 -3.49 15.09 -17.46
C ASP A 91 -2.19 14.42 -17.95
N LYS A 92 -1.57 14.98 -19.01
CA LYS A 92 -0.23 14.51 -19.46
C LYS A 92 0.84 14.71 -18.39
N LEU A 93 0.82 15.85 -17.69
CA LEU A 93 1.77 16.12 -16.61
C LEU A 93 1.55 15.16 -15.42
N LYS A 94 0.30 14.81 -15.09
CA LYS A 94 0.00 13.80 -14.07
C LYS A 94 0.56 12.43 -14.44
N ASP A 95 0.44 12.03 -15.70
CA ASP A 95 1.04 10.77 -16.20
C ASP A 95 2.58 10.79 -16.08
N ASP A 96 3.20 11.93 -16.35
CA ASP A 96 4.65 12.08 -16.21
C ASP A 96 5.10 12.10 -14.75
N ALA A 97 4.35 12.76 -13.85
CA ALA A 97 4.58 12.70 -12.41
C ALA A 97 4.44 11.26 -11.87
N TYR A 98 3.47 10.49 -12.39
CA TYR A 98 3.29 9.08 -12.06
C TYR A 98 4.52 8.25 -12.43
N LYS A 99 5.05 8.40 -13.66
CA LYS A 99 6.26 7.68 -14.10
C LYS A 99 7.49 8.06 -13.27
N ILE A 100 7.68 9.34 -12.99
CA ILE A 100 8.79 9.80 -12.12
C ILE A 100 8.65 9.18 -10.73
N THR A 101 7.43 9.15 -10.19
CA THR A 101 7.17 8.50 -8.90
C THR A 101 7.52 7.02 -8.94
N GLU A 102 7.10 6.29 -9.98
CA GLU A 102 7.45 4.87 -10.17
C GLU A 102 8.97 4.64 -10.24
N ASP A 103 9.70 5.49 -10.95
CA ASP A 103 11.17 5.43 -11.02
C ASP A 103 11.81 5.66 -9.64
N VAL A 104 11.32 6.64 -8.87
CA VAL A 104 11.80 6.89 -7.50
C VAL A 104 11.49 5.70 -6.60
N LEU A 105 10.27 5.16 -6.65
CA LEU A 105 9.87 3.98 -5.88
C LEU A 105 10.77 2.78 -6.18
N ASN A 106 11.05 2.50 -7.46
CA ASN A 106 11.98 1.44 -7.86
C ASN A 106 13.41 1.67 -7.32
N ASN A 107 13.87 2.92 -7.27
CA ASN A 107 15.18 3.27 -6.76
C ASN A 107 15.30 3.08 -5.25
N ILE A 108 14.29 3.47 -4.48
CA ILE A 108 14.27 3.37 -3.01
C ILE A 108 13.83 1.98 -2.52
N LEU A 109 13.16 1.18 -3.35
CA LEU A 109 12.62 -0.14 -3.00
C LEU A 109 13.59 -0.98 -2.16
N PRO A 110 14.87 -1.13 -2.54
CA PRO A 110 15.77 -2.00 -1.78
C PRO A 110 15.96 -1.56 -0.33
N GLU A 111 16.06 -0.25 -0.10
CA GLU A 111 16.22 0.32 1.23
C GLU A 111 14.89 0.29 2.01
N ALA A 112 13.77 0.64 1.35
CA ALA A 112 12.43 0.60 1.94
C ALA A 112 12.03 -0.82 2.40
N PHE A 113 12.37 -1.85 1.63
CA PHE A 113 12.12 -3.24 2.03
C PHE A 113 13.01 -3.66 3.20
N ALA A 114 14.26 -3.19 3.27
CA ALA A 114 15.13 -3.43 4.41
C ALA A 114 14.58 -2.75 5.69
N VAL A 115 13.99 -1.55 5.58
CA VAL A 115 13.33 -0.84 6.68
C VAL A 115 12.16 -1.67 7.25
N ILE A 116 11.26 -2.18 6.40
CA ILE A 116 10.13 -3.00 6.87
C ILE A 116 10.60 -4.34 7.44
N LYS A 117 11.59 -5.00 6.83
CA LYS A 117 12.17 -6.23 7.36
C LYS A 117 12.79 -6.02 8.74
N GLU A 118 13.56 -4.94 8.92
CA GLU A 118 14.15 -4.61 10.22
C GLU A 118 13.07 -4.24 11.25
N THR A 119 12.01 -3.55 10.83
CA THR A 119 10.86 -3.25 11.70
C THR A 119 10.21 -4.52 12.21
N ALA A 120 9.88 -5.46 11.32
CA ALA A 120 9.32 -6.76 11.67
C ALA A 120 10.24 -7.53 12.65
N LYS A 121 11.56 -7.48 12.42
CA LYS A 121 12.55 -8.07 13.32
C LYS A 121 12.57 -7.41 14.70
N ARG A 122 12.49 -6.09 14.79
CA ARG A 122 12.47 -5.38 16.08
C ARG A 122 11.23 -5.71 16.90
N PHE A 123 10.05 -5.74 16.27
CA PHE A 123 8.82 -6.16 16.93
C PHE A 123 8.88 -7.63 17.38
N LYS A 124 9.55 -8.51 16.63
CA LYS A 124 9.74 -9.90 17.04
C LYS A 124 10.69 -10.03 18.24
N ASP A 125 11.84 -9.36 18.17
CA ASP A 125 12.94 -9.56 19.11
C ASP A 125 12.75 -8.77 20.42
N ASN A 126 11.77 -7.86 20.47
CA ASN A 126 11.51 -7.01 21.64
C ASN A 126 10.02 -6.99 21.97
N THR A 127 9.68 -7.04 23.27
CA THR A 127 8.29 -6.92 23.73
C THR A 127 7.73 -5.50 23.56
N THR A 128 8.62 -4.50 23.59
CA THR A 128 8.26 -3.10 23.38
C THR A 128 9.33 -2.38 22.58
N LEU A 129 8.93 -1.36 21.81
CA LEU A 129 9.81 -0.42 21.13
C LEU A 129 9.52 1.00 21.62
N THR A 130 10.52 1.65 22.21
CA THR A 130 10.41 3.05 22.66
C THR A 130 10.94 4.00 21.58
N VAL A 131 10.17 5.04 21.28
CA VAL A 131 10.50 6.14 20.36
C VAL A 131 10.10 7.48 20.98
N THR A 132 10.60 8.58 20.42
CA THR A 132 10.13 9.91 20.80
C THR A 132 8.68 10.10 20.34
N ALA A 133 7.75 10.55 21.18
CA ALA A 133 6.34 10.63 20.81
C ALA A 133 6.09 11.74 19.76
N SER A 134 5.62 11.33 18.58
CA SER A 134 5.10 12.22 17.53
C SER A 134 3.63 12.58 17.79
N ALA A 135 3.08 13.55 17.04
CA ALA A 135 1.64 13.85 17.08
C ALA A 135 0.78 12.63 16.71
N PHE A 136 1.26 11.82 15.76
CA PHE A 136 0.57 10.62 15.30
C PHE A 136 0.55 9.52 16.37
N ASP A 137 1.67 9.32 17.09
CA ASP A 137 1.72 8.38 18.23
C ASP A 137 0.68 8.77 19.30
N ARG A 138 0.53 10.08 19.55
CA ARG A 138 -0.42 10.60 20.54
C ARG A 138 -1.86 10.37 20.11
N GLU A 139 -2.19 10.56 18.83
CA GLU A 139 -3.51 10.22 18.29
C GLU A 139 -3.80 8.71 18.39
N LEU A 140 -2.83 7.88 18.00
CA LEU A 140 -2.98 6.42 18.02
C LEU A 140 -3.17 5.88 19.44
N SER A 141 -2.46 6.42 20.44
CA SER A 141 -2.57 5.99 21.84
C SER A 141 -3.95 6.18 22.45
N GLY A 142 -4.78 7.07 21.88
CA GLY A 142 -6.16 7.26 22.33
C GLY A 142 -7.14 6.20 21.81
N ASN A 143 -6.80 5.53 20.71
CA ASN A 143 -7.69 4.62 19.99
C ASN A 143 -7.18 3.18 19.93
N ASN A 144 -5.91 2.94 20.28
CA ASN A 144 -5.24 1.66 20.12
C ASN A 144 -4.47 1.29 21.38
N ASP A 145 -4.50 0.02 21.75
CA ASP A 145 -3.89 -0.52 22.97
C ASP A 145 -2.39 -0.82 22.82
N TYR A 146 -1.87 -0.88 21.59
CA TYR A 146 -0.46 -1.14 21.31
C TYR A 146 0.45 0.08 21.34
N VAL A 147 -0.08 1.29 21.61
CA VAL A 147 0.74 2.49 21.79
C VAL A 147 0.37 3.12 23.13
N THR A 148 1.36 3.23 24.01
CA THR A 148 1.22 3.95 25.29
C THR A 148 2.18 5.13 25.34
N LEU A 149 1.83 6.18 26.10
CA LEU A 149 2.66 7.36 26.26
C LEU A 149 3.30 7.38 27.64
N ASP A 150 4.59 7.72 27.67
CA ASP A 150 5.36 8.01 28.88
C ASP A 150 6.11 9.33 28.66
N ASP A 151 5.55 10.42 29.17
CA ASP A 151 6.00 11.80 28.93
C ASP A 151 6.22 12.17 27.44
N ASP A 152 7.49 12.28 27.03
CA ASP A 152 7.94 12.60 25.67
C ASP A 152 8.15 11.34 24.81
N LYS A 153 7.86 10.15 25.33
CA LYS A 153 8.05 8.86 24.66
C LYS A 153 6.73 8.20 24.30
N ALA A 154 6.76 7.48 23.19
CA ALA A 154 5.74 6.51 22.81
C ALA A 154 6.36 5.11 22.93
N ILE A 155 5.64 4.21 23.61
CA ILE A 155 6.03 2.83 23.83
C ILE A 155 5.07 1.95 23.03
N TRP A 156 5.62 1.31 21.99
CA TRP A 156 4.90 0.43 21.09
C TRP A 156 5.01 -1.02 21.59
N SER A 157 3.88 -1.70 21.79
CA SER A 157 3.82 -3.11 22.18
C SER A 157 4.00 -4.02 20.97
N ASN A 158 4.65 -5.17 21.16
CA ASN A 158 4.68 -6.22 20.14
C ASN A 158 3.47 -7.16 20.14
N SER A 159 2.49 -6.90 21.00
CA SER A 159 1.27 -7.68 21.10
C SER A 159 0.05 -6.77 21.18
N TRP A 160 -1.01 -7.15 20.45
CA TRP A 160 -2.25 -6.38 20.31
C TRP A 160 -3.43 -7.27 19.96
N ASP A 161 -4.65 -6.71 20.04
CA ASP A 161 -5.85 -7.35 19.51
C ASP A 161 -5.97 -7.14 17.98
N ALA A 162 -6.13 -8.24 17.23
CA ALA A 162 -6.46 -8.20 15.82
C ALA A 162 -7.82 -8.86 15.60
N ALA A 163 -8.87 -8.05 15.53
CA ALA A 163 -10.26 -8.47 15.34
C ALA A 163 -10.75 -9.49 16.39
N GLY A 164 -10.51 -9.19 17.67
CA GLY A 164 -10.95 -10.00 18.83
C GLY A 164 -10.01 -11.14 19.21
N LYS A 165 -8.81 -11.18 18.61
CA LYS A 165 -7.77 -12.16 18.91
C LYS A 165 -6.48 -11.46 19.30
N ALA A 166 -6.02 -11.74 20.52
CA ALA A 166 -4.68 -11.37 20.95
C ALA A 166 -3.63 -12.05 20.07
N ILE A 167 -2.76 -11.24 19.48
CA ILE A 167 -1.64 -11.66 18.65
C ILE A 167 -0.34 -11.10 19.22
N THR A 168 0.74 -11.85 19.12
CA THR A 168 2.09 -11.39 19.39
C THR A 168 2.87 -11.47 18.09
N TRP A 169 3.54 -10.39 17.72
CA TRP A 169 4.33 -10.35 16.51
C TRP A 169 5.57 -11.25 16.66
N ASP A 170 5.66 -12.29 15.83
CA ASP A 170 6.76 -13.28 15.85
C ASP A 170 7.32 -13.56 14.44
N MET A 171 7.22 -12.57 13.55
CA MET A 171 7.50 -12.76 12.12
C MET A 171 8.65 -11.88 11.63
N VAL A 172 9.50 -12.44 10.75
CA VAL A 172 10.54 -11.72 10.01
C VAL A 172 10.55 -12.23 8.59
N HIS A 173 10.68 -11.32 7.62
CA HIS A 173 10.65 -11.68 6.21
C HIS A 173 11.83 -12.60 5.83
N TYR A 174 11.51 -13.72 5.18
CA TYR A 174 12.46 -14.56 4.47
C TYR A 174 12.80 -13.99 3.09
N ASP A 175 13.90 -14.44 2.50
CA ASP A 175 14.32 -14.01 1.16
C ASP A 175 13.25 -14.29 0.08
N VAL A 176 12.56 -15.43 0.18
CA VAL A 176 11.46 -15.78 -0.74
C VAL A 176 10.27 -14.82 -0.61
N GLN A 177 10.05 -14.27 0.58
CA GLN A 177 9.01 -13.28 0.82
C GLN A 177 9.41 -11.90 0.28
N LEU A 178 10.70 -11.54 0.37
CA LEU A 178 11.23 -10.36 -0.30
C LEU A 178 11.07 -10.45 -1.82
N ILE A 179 11.33 -11.61 -2.42
CA ILE A 179 11.09 -11.86 -3.86
C ILE A 179 9.60 -11.67 -4.20
N GLY A 180 8.69 -12.24 -3.38
CA GLY A 180 7.25 -12.06 -3.53
C GLY A 180 6.84 -10.58 -3.50
N GLY A 181 7.37 -9.82 -2.54
CA GLY A 181 7.10 -8.38 -2.43
C GLY A 181 7.59 -7.59 -3.65
N ILE A 182 8.76 -7.94 -4.20
CA ILE A 182 9.28 -7.30 -5.43
C ILE A 182 8.37 -7.62 -6.62
N ALA A 183 7.93 -8.87 -6.74
CA ALA A 183 7.02 -9.29 -7.81
C ALA A 183 5.69 -8.53 -7.74
N LEU A 184 5.11 -8.38 -6.55
CA LEU A 184 3.88 -7.60 -6.34
C LEU A 184 4.05 -6.12 -6.70
N HIS A 185 5.16 -5.49 -6.28
CA HIS A 185 5.44 -4.09 -6.65
C HIS A 185 5.57 -3.93 -8.18
N GLN A 186 6.14 -4.91 -8.87
CA GLN A 186 6.23 -4.94 -10.35
C GLN A 186 4.90 -5.25 -11.06
N GLY A 187 3.77 -5.27 -10.35
CA GLY A 187 2.45 -5.57 -10.91
C GLY A 187 2.27 -7.02 -11.35
N LYS A 188 3.04 -7.97 -10.80
CA LYS A 188 2.97 -9.40 -11.13
C LYS A 188 2.23 -10.18 -10.05
N ILE A 189 1.75 -11.37 -10.43
CA ILE A 189 1.20 -12.35 -9.50
C ILE A 189 2.37 -13.09 -8.82
N ALA A 190 2.41 -13.05 -7.48
CA ALA A 190 3.32 -13.83 -6.68
C ALA A 190 2.64 -15.12 -6.20
N GLU A 191 2.86 -16.23 -6.91
CA GLU A 191 2.35 -17.54 -6.50
C GLU A 191 3.16 -18.06 -5.30
N MET A 192 2.49 -18.21 -4.16
CA MET A 192 3.09 -18.67 -2.90
C MET A 192 2.19 -19.73 -2.28
N GLN A 193 2.79 -20.79 -1.72
CA GLN A 193 2.01 -21.85 -1.07
C GLN A 193 1.34 -21.33 0.22
N THR A 194 0.22 -21.93 0.60
CA THR A 194 -0.45 -21.63 1.86
C THR A 194 0.53 -21.83 3.02
N GLY A 195 0.64 -20.82 3.89
CA GLY A 195 1.59 -20.83 5.01
C GLY A 195 2.92 -20.13 4.73
N GLU A 196 3.22 -19.74 3.49
CA GLU A 196 4.43 -18.98 3.14
C GLU A 196 4.37 -17.49 3.56
N GLY A 197 3.31 -17.07 4.25
CA GLY A 197 3.17 -15.73 4.81
C GLY A 197 2.77 -14.65 3.81
N LYS A 198 1.79 -14.91 2.93
CA LYS A 198 1.23 -13.95 1.95
C LYS A 198 0.87 -12.60 2.60
N THR A 199 0.22 -12.61 3.75
CA THR A 199 -0.14 -11.40 4.51
C THR A 199 1.09 -10.58 4.92
N LEU A 200 2.16 -11.23 5.39
CA LEU A 200 3.41 -10.57 5.73
C LEU A 200 4.12 -10.01 4.50
N VAL A 201 4.09 -10.74 3.38
CA VAL A 201 4.70 -10.31 2.11
C VAL A 201 4.08 -9.01 1.62
N ALA A 202 2.75 -8.88 1.71
CA ALA A 202 2.02 -7.69 1.24
C ALA A 202 2.48 -6.40 1.95
N THR A 203 2.98 -6.47 3.19
CA THR A 203 3.49 -5.29 3.91
C THR A 203 4.61 -4.55 3.18
N LEU A 204 5.44 -5.26 2.41
CA LEU A 204 6.58 -4.67 1.70
C LEU A 204 6.13 -3.74 0.56
N PRO A 205 5.40 -4.20 -0.47
CA PRO A 205 4.90 -3.34 -1.54
C PRO A 205 3.83 -2.35 -1.07
N MET A 206 3.03 -2.68 -0.03
CA MET A 206 2.05 -1.74 0.51
C MET A 206 2.75 -0.54 1.14
N TYR A 207 3.76 -0.77 1.98
CA TYR A 207 4.56 0.32 2.55
C TYR A 207 5.18 1.17 1.45
N LEU A 208 5.88 0.55 0.50
CA LEU A 208 6.57 1.26 -0.57
C LEU A 208 5.62 2.13 -1.41
N ASN A 209 4.53 1.56 -1.93
CA ASN A 209 3.61 2.29 -2.80
C ASN A 209 2.78 3.34 -2.04
N ALA A 210 2.55 3.15 -0.73
CA ALA A 210 1.89 4.14 0.11
C ALA A 210 2.72 5.43 0.29
N LEU A 211 4.05 5.38 0.09
CA LEU A 211 4.91 6.56 0.18
C LEU A 211 4.59 7.64 -0.86
N SER A 212 3.89 7.30 -1.96
CA SER A 212 3.44 8.27 -2.95
C SER A 212 2.32 9.20 -2.45
N GLY A 213 1.61 8.82 -1.38
CA GLY A 213 0.45 9.55 -0.88
C GLY A 213 -0.83 9.37 -1.71
N ASN A 214 -0.76 8.68 -2.84
CA ASN A 214 -1.92 8.30 -3.65
C ASN A 214 -2.62 7.03 -3.14
N GLY A 215 -1.95 6.37 -2.20
CA GLY A 215 -2.33 5.22 -1.37
C GLY A 215 -2.72 3.93 -2.08
N VAL A 216 -3.03 2.92 -1.25
CA VAL A 216 -2.97 1.51 -1.65
C VAL A 216 -4.21 0.76 -1.19
N HIS A 217 -4.80 -0.05 -2.07
CA HIS A 217 -5.91 -0.92 -1.74
C HIS A 217 -5.44 -2.38 -1.56
N LEU A 218 -5.71 -2.99 -0.41
CA LEU A 218 -5.61 -4.45 -0.26
C LEU A 218 -7.00 -5.06 -0.34
N VAL A 219 -7.23 -5.84 -1.39
CA VAL A 219 -8.48 -6.54 -1.65
C VAL A 219 -8.40 -7.95 -1.11
N THR A 220 -9.39 -8.34 -0.31
CA THR A 220 -9.53 -9.71 0.22
C THR A 220 -10.88 -10.29 -0.21
N VAL A 221 -11.05 -11.60 -0.01
CA VAL A 221 -12.27 -12.34 -0.41
C VAL A 221 -13.45 -12.17 0.57
N ASN A 222 -13.21 -11.73 1.81
CA ASN A 222 -14.29 -11.49 2.78
C ASN A 222 -13.93 -10.45 3.84
N ASP A 223 -14.96 -9.90 4.47
CA ASP A 223 -14.84 -8.79 5.41
C ASP A 223 -14.06 -9.17 6.68
N TYR A 224 -14.19 -10.40 7.16
CA TYR A 224 -13.44 -10.90 8.31
C TYR A 224 -11.92 -10.85 8.03
N LEU A 225 -11.48 -11.34 6.87
CA LEU A 225 -10.07 -11.27 6.47
C LEU A 225 -9.59 -9.82 6.31
N ALA A 226 -10.39 -8.96 5.68
CA ALA A 226 -10.06 -7.54 5.54
C ALA A 226 -9.86 -6.86 6.90
N LYS A 227 -10.79 -7.05 7.83
CA LYS A 227 -10.76 -6.46 9.20
C LYS A 227 -9.64 -7.06 10.05
N ARG A 228 -9.45 -8.38 9.99
CA ARG A 228 -8.38 -9.06 10.72
C ARG A 228 -7.01 -8.62 10.24
N ASP A 229 -6.77 -8.63 8.93
CA ASP A 229 -5.45 -8.37 8.37
C ASP A 229 -5.07 -6.88 8.42
N SER A 230 -6.06 -5.98 8.31
CA SER A 230 -5.84 -4.55 8.58
C SER A 230 -5.41 -4.32 10.03
N ALA A 231 -6.15 -4.86 11.01
CA ALA A 231 -5.79 -4.73 12.42
C ALA A 231 -4.46 -5.43 12.76
N TRP A 232 -4.18 -6.58 12.14
CA TRP A 232 -2.95 -7.31 12.35
C TRP A 232 -1.74 -6.54 11.80
N MET A 233 -1.77 -6.05 10.56
CA MET A 233 -0.60 -5.42 9.94
C MET A 233 -0.47 -3.93 10.27
N ALA A 234 -1.53 -3.28 10.77
CA ALA A 234 -1.56 -1.84 11.03
C ALA A 234 -0.35 -1.32 11.83
N PRO A 235 0.09 -1.95 12.95
CA PRO A 235 1.21 -1.41 13.72
C PRO A 235 2.52 -1.34 12.96
N ILE A 236 2.74 -2.23 11.99
CA ILE A 236 3.94 -2.18 11.13
C ILE A 236 3.96 -0.93 10.28
N PHE A 237 2.81 -0.50 9.75
CA PHE A 237 2.72 0.72 8.93
C PHE A 237 2.64 1.99 9.79
N GLN A 238 1.88 1.93 10.87
CA GLN A 238 1.64 3.07 11.75
C GLN A 238 2.87 3.45 12.57
N PHE A 239 3.73 2.49 12.92
CA PHE A 239 5.04 2.77 13.50
C PHE A 239 5.89 3.69 12.59
N HIS A 240 5.65 3.60 11.28
CA HIS A 240 6.26 4.44 10.25
C HIS A 240 5.47 5.71 9.90
N GLY A 241 4.39 6.01 10.63
CA GLY A 241 3.57 7.19 10.40
C GLY A 241 2.60 7.07 9.23
N LEU A 242 2.30 5.86 8.77
CA LEU A 242 1.28 5.62 7.75
C LEU A 242 -0.07 5.28 8.39
N THR A 243 -1.14 5.82 7.82
CA THR A 243 -2.52 5.55 8.22
C THR A 243 -3.05 4.29 7.54
N VAL A 244 -3.82 3.50 8.28
CA VAL A 244 -4.42 2.24 7.82
C VAL A 244 -5.87 2.21 8.27
N ASP A 245 -6.77 1.83 7.37
CA ASP A 245 -8.18 1.63 7.70
C ASP A 245 -8.79 0.51 6.83
N CYS A 246 -9.97 0.02 7.22
CA CYS A 246 -10.72 -0.98 6.46
C CYS A 246 -12.14 -0.47 6.18
N ILE A 247 -12.50 -0.40 4.90
CA ILE A 247 -13.80 0.15 4.47
C ILE A 247 -14.99 -0.67 4.96
N ASP A 248 -14.81 -1.97 5.19
CA ASP A 248 -15.82 -2.87 5.72
C ASP A 248 -16.19 -2.59 7.21
N HIS A 249 -15.48 -1.68 7.89
CA HIS A 249 -15.92 -1.15 9.19
C HIS A 249 -16.98 -0.05 9.08
N HIS A 250 -17.09 0.58 7.91
CA HIS A 250 -17.78 1.86 7.78
C HIS A 250 -18.98 1.74 6.86
N GLN A 251 -20.06 2.44 7.22
CA GLN A 251 -21.25 2.49 6.39
C GLN A 251 -20.92 3.11 5.01
N PRO A 252 -21.43 2.52 3.91
CA PRO A 252 -21.42 3.14 2.57
C PRO A 252 -21.80 4.64 2.58
N ASN A 253 -21.11 5.45 1.75
CA ASN A 253 -21.35 6.89 1.59
C ASN A 253 -21.24 7.74 2.88
N SER A 254 -20.58 7.24 3.92
CA SER A 254 -20.35 8.01 5.16
C SER A 254 -19.02 8.76 5.15
N GLU A 255 -18.90 9.80 5.97
CA GLU A 255 -17.61 10.49 6.20
C GLU A 255 -16.51 9.54 6.70
N ALA A 256 -16.87 8.54 7.50
CA ALA A 256 -15.92 7.52 7.96
C ALA A 256 -15.41 6.65 6.80
N ARG A 257 -16.28 6.31 5.84
CA ARG A 257 -15.90 5.61 4.60
C ARG A 257 -14.92 6.44 3.77
N LYS A 258 -15.19 7.73 3.62
CA LYS A 258 -14.30 8.68 2.93
C LYS A 258 -12.96 8.82 3.66
N LYS A 259 -12.96 8.88 5.00
CA LYS A 259 -11.73 8.86 5.81
C LYS A 259 -10.91 7.58 5.57
N ALA A 260 -11.57 6.42 5.49
CA ALA A 260 -10.89 5.14 5.24
C ALA A 260 -10.22 5.09 3.86
N TYR A 261 -10.82 5.66 2.83
CA TYR A 261 -10.19 5.80 1.50
C TYR A 261 -9.06 6.82 1.47
N ASN A 262 -9.11 7.84 2.34
CA ASN A 262 -8.04 8.83 2.49
C ASN A 262 -6.85 8.33 3.33
N ALA A 263 -6.94 7.15 3.94
CA ALA A 263 -5.79 6.52 4.57
C ALA A 263 -4.68 6.22 3.53
N ASP A 264 -3.43 6.12 3.98
CA ASP A 264 -2.32 5.72 3.12
C ASP A 264 -2.56 4.29 2.59
N ILE A 265 -3.16 3.43 3.42
CA ILE A 265 -3.49 2.03 3.11
C ILE A 265 -4.94 1.74 3.48
N THR A 266 -5.69 1.18 2.54
CA THR A 266 -7.11 0.85 2.68
C THR A 266 -7.33 -0.63 2.42
N TYR A 267 -7.84 -1.36 3.41
CA TYR A 267 -8.26 -2.76 3.26
C TYR A 267 -9.73 -2.82 2.89
N GLY A 268 -10.12 -3.82 2.12
CA GLY A 268 -11.53 -4.11 1.90
C GLY A 268 -11.81 -5.36 1.09
N THR A 269 -13.09 -5.61 0.83
CA THR A 269 -13.52 -6.65 -0.11
C THR A 269 -13.69 -6.12 -1.53
N ASN A 270 -13.58 -7.00 -2.53
CA ASN A 270 -13.82 -6.68 -3.94
C ASN A 270 -15.20 -6.03 -4.16
N ASN A 271 -16.23 -6.56 -3.50
CA ASN A 271 -17.60 -6.06 -3.56
C ASN A 271 -17.69 -4.63 -3.02
N GLU A 272 -17.12 -4.35 -1.86
CA GLU A 272 -17.20 -3.03 -1.24
C GLU A 272 -16.47 -1.96 -2.08
N PHE A 273 -15.27 -2.26 -2.58
CA PHE A 273 -14.55 -1.38 -3.51
C PHE A 273 -15.34 -1.13 -4.80
N GLY A 274 -15.90 -2.18 -5.40
CA GLY A 274 -16.65 -2.05 -6.64
C GLY A 274 -17.98 -1.31 -6.48
N PHE A 275 -18.72 -1.54 -5.40
CA PHE A 275 -19.97 -0.82 -5.13
C PHE A 275 -19.75 0.64 -4.75
N ASP A 276 -18.66 0.98 -4.03
CA ASP A 276 -18.29 2.37 -3.81
C ASP A 276 -17.99 3.07 -5.15
N TYR A 277 -17.24 2.44 -6.04
CA TYR A 277 -16.97 2.99 -7.37
C TYR A 277 -18.27 3.26 -8.16
N LEU A 278 -19.20 2.30 -8.16
CA LEU A 278 -20.49 2.49 -8.82
C LEU A 278 -21.31 3.62 -8.18
N ARG A 279 -21.32 3.73 -6.84
CA ARG A 279 -22.02 4.81 -6.12
C ARG A 279 -21.40 6.18 -6.41
N ASP A 280 -20.08 6.26 -6.45
CA ASP A 280 -19.35 7.49 -6.78
C ASP A 280 -19.69 7.98 -8.20
N ASN A 281 -19.86 7.06 -9.17
CA ASN A 281 -20.29 7.40 -10.53
C ASN A 281 -21.79 7.76 -10.65
N MET A 282 -22.56 7.62 -9.58
CA MET A 282 -23.95 8.08 -9.49
C MET A 282 -24.11 9.30 -8.57
N ALA A 283 -23.02 9.78 -7.96
CA ALA A 283 -23.03 10.93 -7.08
C ALA A 283 -23.45 12.22 -7.82
N HIS A 284 -24.18 13.09 -7.11
CA HIS A 284 -24.64 14.37 -7.67
C HIS A 284 -23.63 15.51 -7.45
N SER A 285 -22.69 15.33 -6.52
CA SER A 285 -21.67 16.32 -6.16
C SER A 285 -20.32 15.66 -5.94
N PRO A 286 -19.20 16.32 -6.28
CA PRO A 286 -17.86 15.86 -5.94
C PRO A 286 -17.64 15.62 -4.43
N ASN A 287 -18.38 16.32 -3.58
CA ASN A 287 -18.27 16.14 -2.13
C ASN A 287 -18.83 14.79 -1.65
N ASP A 288 -19.74 14.17 -2.41
CA ASP A 288 -20.36 12.90 -2.06
C ASP A 288 -19.46 11.70 -2.43
N LEU A 289 -18.38 11.93 -3.18
CA LEU A 289 -17.43 10.91 -3.56
C LEU A 289 -16.67 10.40 -2.31
N VAL A 290 -16.58 9.08 -2.18
CA VAL A 290 -15.83 8.43 -1.10
C VAL A 290 -14.45 7.96 -1.55
N GLN A 291 -14.29 7.51 -2.80
CA GLN A 291 -13.01 7.06 -3.33
C GLN A 291 -12.14 8.22 -3.79
N ARG A 292 -10.85 7.94 -3.86
CA ARG A 292 -9.84 8.72 -4.59
C ARG A 292 -9.45 7.98 -5.88
N PRO A 293 -8.67 8.61 -6.80
CA PRO A 293 -8.17 7.92 -8.00
C PRO A 293 -7.48 6.58 -7.69
N HIS A 294 -7.73 5.57 -8.52
CA HIS A 294 -7.19 4.22 -8.31
C HIS A 294 -5.69 4.18 -8.64
N HIS A 295 -4.85 4.08 -7.61
CA HIS A 295 -3.40 4.13 -7.77
C HIS A 295 -2.74 2.74 -7.82
N TYR A 296 -2.89 1.96 -6.74
CA TYR A 296 -2.29 0.64 -6.64
C TYR A 296 -3.18 -0.29 -5.82
N ALA A 297 -3.35 -1.53 -6.28
CA ALA A 297 -4.13 -2.54 -5.60
C ALA A 297 -3.39 -3.89 -5.58
N ILE A 298 -3.43 -4.55 -4.43
CA ILE A 298 -3.03 -5.95 -4.28
C ILE A 298 -4.29 -6.75 -4.01
N VAL A 299 -4.49 -7.81 -4.79
CA VAL A 299 -5.63 -8.73 -4.64
C VAL A 299 -5.13 -10.03 -4.03
N ASP A 300 -5.52 -10.30 -2.78
CA ASP A 300 -5.31 -11.61 -2.16
C ASP A 300 -6.33 -12.61 -2.70
N GLU A 301 -5.90 -13.87 -2.82
CA GLU A 301 -6.64 -14.94 -3.51
C GLU A 301 -7.17 -14.50 -4.88
N VAL A 302 -6.25 -14.01 -5.73
CA VAL A 302 -6.53 -13.42 -7.04
C VAL A 302 -7.32 -14.34 -7.98
N ASP A 303 -7.18 -15.65 -7.86
CA ASP A 303 -7.96 -16.63 -8.59
C ASP A 303 -9.44 -16.59 -8.19
N SER A 304 -9.71 -16.54 -6.89
CA SER A 304 -11.07 -16.42 -6.36
C SER A 304 -11.72 -15.11 -6.82
N VAL A 305 -11.00 -13.99 -6.72
CA VAL A 305 -11.56 -12.65 -7.00
C VAL A 305 -11.65 -12.35 -8.51
N LEU A 306 -10.57 -12.56 -9.28
CA LEU A 306 -10.50 -12.14 -10.69
C LEU A 306 -10.90 -13.23 -11.69
N VAL A 307 -11.12 -14.48 -11.23
CA VAL A 307 -11.59 -15.59 -12.09
C VAL A 307 -12.96 -16.08 -11.65
N ASP A 308 -13.11 -16.50 -10.39
CA ASP A 308 -14.35 -17.12 -9.92
C ASP A 308 -15.47 -16.11 -9.69
N ASP A 309 -15.20 -15.01 -8.98
CA ASP A 309 -16.19 -13.97 -8.68
C ASP A 309 -16.49 -13.08 -9.89
N ALA A 310 -15.52 -12.91 -10.80
CA ALA A 310 -15.65 -12.13 -12.02
C ALA A 310 -16.75 -12.62 -12.99
N ARG A 311 -17.35 -13.80 -12.72
CA ARG A 311 -18.50 -14.33 -13.46
C ARG A 311 -19.80 -13.55 -13.20
N THR A 312 -19.90 -12.81 -12.10
CA THR A 312 -21.11 -12.07 -11.72
C THR A 312 -20.81 -10.57 -11.69
N PRO A 313 -21.56 -9.74 -12.45
CA PRO A 313 -21.37 -8.29 -12.41
C PRO A 313 -21.92 -7.69 -11.11
N LEU A 314 -21.33 -6.57 -10.69
CA LEU A 314 -21.89 -5.73 -9.62
C LEU A 314 -23.01 -4.86 -10.20
N ILE A 315 -24.20 -4.93 -9.60
CA ILE A 315 -25.40 -4.23 -10.08
C ILE A 315 -26.04 -3.46 -8.93
N ILE A 316 -26.28 -2.17 -9.13
CA ILE A 316 -27.17 -1.37 -8.29
C ILE A 316 -28.49 -1.21 -9.04
N SER A 317 -29.59 -1.69 -8.46
CA SER A 317 -30.94 -1.56 -9.00
C SER A 317 -31.74 -0.52 -8.23
N GLY A 318 -32.65 0.16 -8.93
CA GLY A 318 -33.55 1.16 -8.34
C GLY A 318 -34.96 1.06 -8.94
N PRO A 319 -35.99 1.47 -8.19
CA PRO A 319 -37.37 1.49 -8.69
C PRO A 319 -37.53 2.52 -9.82
N ILE A 320 -38.39 2.21 -10.81
CA ILE A 320 -38.81 3.18 -11.83
C ILE A 320 -39.95 4.02 -11.22
N PRO A 321 -39.84 5.37 -11.19
CA PRO A 321 -40.88 6.26 -10.66
C PRO A 321 -42.23 6.16 -11.36
#